data_AF-A0A2J6Q5M8-F1
#
_entry.id   AF-A0A2J6Q5M8-F1
#
_cell.length_a   1.000
_cell.length_b   1.000
_cell.length_c   1.000
_cell.angle_alpha   90.00
_cell.angle_beta   90.00
_cell.angle_gamma   90.00
#
_symmetry.space_group_name_H-M   'P 1'
#
loop_
_entity.id
_entity.type
_entity.pdbx_description
1 polymer ?
#
loop_
_entity_poly.entity_id
_entity_poly.type
_entity_poly.pdbx_seq_one_letter_code
_entity_poly.pdbx_strand_id
1 'polypeptide(L)'
;MLWPLGSLAGFRKLQRLHASLRTLVGHEAAQATPGTFEDGNDQSNSGTLQPLREQAISFVESLPECLQELAMRNCEDTVYAVLGVLFESIRKGKLQNLTAMRLPRRIGMKIDTKEAIRCAEEGKALGIRVRYIL
;
A
#
# COMPACT_ATOMS: atom_id res chain seq x y z
N MET A 1 -23.60 5.58 1.32
CA MET A 1 -22.45 5.63 2.24
C MET A 1 -21.71 4.30 2.14
N LEU A 2 -20.58 4.25 1.46
CA LEU A 2 -19.70 3.07 1.47
C LEU A 2 -18.80 3.20 2.70
N TRP A 3 -19.08 2.41 3.73
CA TRP A 3 -18.17 2.27 4.87
C TRP A 3 -16.84 1.69 4.35
N PRO A 4 -15.67 2.11 4.87
CA PRO A 4 -14.45 1.38 4.60
C PRO A 4 -14.69 -0.08 4.96
N LEU A 5 -14.21 -1.00 4.11
CA LEU A 5 -14.18 -2.41 4.49
C LEU A 5 -13.54 -2.48 5.87
N GLY A 6 -14.26 -3.03 6.85
CA GLY A 6 -13.67 -3.32 8.16
C GLY A 6 -12.46 -4.25 8.02
N SER A 7 -11.88 -4.69 9.13
CA SER A 7 -10.69 -5.56 9.09
C SER A 7 -10.92 -6.80 8.20
N LEU A 8 -10.06 -6.98 7.18
CA LEU A 8 -10.09 -8.15 6.31
C LEU A 8 -9.44 -9.38 6.98
N ALA A 9 -8.88 -9.23 8.18
CA ALA A 9 -8.22 -10.29 8.92
C ALA A 9 -9.12 -11.50 9.19
N GLY A 10 -10.45 -11.28 9.29
CA GLY A 10 -11.43 -12.36 9.48
C GLY A 10 -11.60 -13.30 8.27
N PHE A 11 -11.17 -12.89 7.07
CA PHE A 11 -11.38 -13.66 5.85
C PHE A 11 -10.25 -14.68 5.63
N ARG A 12 -10.31 -15.79 6.35
CA ARG A 12 -9.30 -16.88 6.34
C ARG A 12 -9.12 -17.62 5.00
N LYS A 13 -9.95 -17.32 3.99
CA LYS A 13 -9.86 -17.89 2.64
C LYS A 13 -9.43 -16.85 1.59
N LEU A 14 -9.20 -15.60 1.99
CA LEU A 14 -8.87 -14.52 1.06
C LEU A 14 -7.38 -14.57 0.70
N GLN A 15 -7.07 -15.33 -0.34
CA GLN A 15 -5.70 -15.50 -0.83
C GLN A 15 -5.24 -14.38 -1.75
N ARG A 16 -6.17 -13.65 -2.38
CA ARG A 16 -5.85 -12.57 -3.32
C ARG A 16 -6.63 -11.31 -2.97
N LEU A 17 -5.94 -10.19 -2.88
CA LEU A 17 -6.56 -8.88 -2.63
C LEU A 17 -6.14 -7.90 -3.71
N HIS A 18 -7.13 -7.21 -4.27
CA HIS A 18 -6.92 -6.03 -5.11
C HIS A 18 -7.28 -4.78 -4.30
N ALA A 19 -6.27 -4.01 -3.95
CA ALA A 19 -6.37 -2.74 -3.25
C ALA A 19 -6.20 -1.58 -4.24
N SER A 20 -6.86 -0.46 -3.94
CA SER A 20 -6.70 0.82 -4.64
C SER A 20 -6.33 1.92 -3.66
N LEU A 21 -6.01 3.13 -4.16
CA LEU A 21 -5.81 4.30 -3.31
C LEU A 21 -6.97 4.46 -2.32
N ARG A 22 -8.22 4.36 -2.77
CA ARG A 22 -9.40 4.45 -1.88
C ARG A 22 -9.42 3.42 -0.75
N THR A 23 -8.87 2.21 -0.96
CA THR A 23 -8.78 1.21 0.10
C THR A 23 -7.61 1.46 1.05
N LEU A 24 -6.63 2.27 0.65
CA LEU A 24 -5.46 2.64 1.44
C LEU A 24 -5.70 3.92 2.28
N VAL A 25 -6.28 4.95 1.67
CA VAL A 25 -6.44 6.30 2.26
C VAL A 25 -7.88 6.59 2.72
N GLY A 26 -8.83 5.71 2.40
CA GLY A 26 -10.26 5.98 2.59
C GLY A 26 -10.84 6.90 1.51
N HIS A 27 -12.17 7.03 1.48
CA HIS A 27 -12.88 7.78 0.44
C HIS A 27 -12.58 9.29 0.48
N GLU A 28 -12.44 9.86 1.68
CA GLU A 28 -12.31 11.32 1.85
C GLU A 28 -10.92 11.83 1.40
N ALA A 29 -9.86 11.09 1.70
CA ALA A 29 -8.50 11.48 1.28
C ALA A 29 -8.21 11.19 -0.20
N ALA A 30 -8.90 10.21 -0.81
CA ALA A 30 -8.76 9.90 -2.24
C ALA A 30 -9.48 10.90 -3.17
N GLN A 31 -10.28 11.83 -2.62
CA GLN A 31 -10.90 12.94 -3.36
C GLN A 31 -10.10 14.25 -3.29
N ALA A 32 -9.07 14.33 -2.44
CA ALA A 32 -8.10 15.41 -2.51
C ALA A 32 -7.34 15.27 -3.85
N THR A 33 -7.37 16.32 -4.67
CA THR A 33 -6.85 16.38 -6.03
C THR A 33 -5.43 15.80 -6.17
N PRO A 34 -5.13 15.06 -7.26
CA PRO A 34 -3.79 14.56 -7.52
C PRO A 34 -2.88 15.75 -7.86
N GLY A 35 -2.04 16.18 -6.91
CA GLY A 35 -1.14 17.30 -7.12
C GLY A 35 -0.59 17.98 -5.86
N THR A 36 -1.14 17.73 -4.68
CA THR A 36 -0.71 18.43 -3.45
C THR A 36 -0.26 17.44 -2.38
N PHE A 37 0.76 16.63 -2.68
CA PHE A 37 1.61 16.07 -1.63
C PHE A 37 2.85 16.96 -1.58
N GLU A 38 2.66 18.20 -1.13
CA GLU A 38 3.77 19.11 -0.90
C GLU A 38 4.57 18.62 0.31
N ASP A 39 5.85 18.39 0.04
CA ASP A 39 6.93 18.23 0.98
C ASP A 39 7.04 19.55 1.77
N GLY A 40 6.41 19.64 2.95
CA GLY A 40 6.25 20.93 3.60
C GLY A 40 5.69 20.85 5.01
N ASN A 41 6.58 21.07 5.97
CA ASN A 41 6.31 21.35 7.36
C ASN A 41 5.35 22.55 7.51
N ASP A 42 4.03 22.32 7.62
CA ASP A 42 3.11 23.35 8.09
C ASP A 42 1.88 22.79 8.82
N GLN A 43 1.70 23.32 10.03
CA GLN A 43 0.53 23.17 10.88
C GLN A 43 -0.67 23.84 10.21
N SER A 44 -1.70 23.07 9.85
CA SER A 44 -3.04 23.62 9.67
C SER A 44 -4.11 22.59 10.02
N ASN A 45 -4.82 22.88 11.12
CA ASN A 45 -5.99 22.16 11.59
C ASN A 45 -7.18 22.40 10.65
N SER A 46 -7.58 21.40 9.85
CA SER A 46 -8.96 21.24 9.37
C SER A 46 -9.14 19.83 8.78
N GLY A 47 -9.95 18.99 9.42
CA GLY A 47 -10.30 17.63 8.98
C GLY A 47 -9.18 16.62 9.22
N THR A 48 -9.42 15.64 10.09
CA THR A 48 -8.45 14.66 10.61
C THR A 48 -7.96 13.69 9.52
N LEU A 49 -7.12 14.17 8.60
CA LEU A 49 -6.30 13.33 7.75
C LEU A 49 -5.28 12.63 8.66
N GLN A 50 -5.57 11.39 9.04
CA GLN A 50 -4.56 10.53 9.66
C GLN A 50 -3.29 10.58 8.77
N PRO A 51 -2.10 10.72 9.37
CA PRO A 51 -0.84 10.68 8.63
C PRO A 51 -0.81 9.46 7.70
N LEU A 52 -0.34 9.63 6.45
CA LEU A 52 -0.27 8.56 5.44
C LEU A 52 0.34 7.25 6.00
N ARG A 53 1.30 7.38 6.91
CA ARG A 53 1.93 6.25 7.61
C ARG A 53 0.97 5.49 8.52
N GLU A 54 0.13 6.18 9.29
CA GLU A 54 -0.87 5.54 10.17
C GLU A 54 -1.91 4.79 9.36
N GLN A 55 -2.34 5.35 8.23
CA GLN A 55 -3.25 4.69 7.30
C GLN A 55 -2.62 3.47 6.64
N ALA A 56 -1.35 3.56 6.24
CA ALA A 56 -0.59 2.42 5.75
C ALA A 56 -0.48 1.30 6.81
N ILE A 57 -0.24 1.65 8.07
CA ILE A 57 -0.23 0.69 9.19
C ILE A 57 -1.61 0.05 9.34
N SER A 58 -2.68 0.84 9.43
CA SER A 58 -4.03 0.32 9.57
C SER A 58 -4.42 -0.62 8.42
N PHE A 59 -4.08 -0.24 7.19
CA PHE A 59 -4.29 -1.10 6.02
C PHE A 59 -3.52 -2.41 6.14
N VAL A 60 -2.22 -2.38 6.42
CA VAL A 60 -1.38 -3.58 6.53
C VAL A 60 -1.86 -4.49 7.67
N GLU A 61 -2.27 -3.92 8.80
CA GLU A 61 -2.83 -4.68 9.92
C GLU A 61 -4.21 -5.28 9.63
N SER A 62 -4.96 -4.67 8.71
CA SER A 62 -6.24 -5.22 8.25
C SER A 62 -6.08 -6.43 7.32
N LEU A 63 -4.88 -6.68 6.77
CA LEU A 63 -4.67 -7.75 5.80
C LEU A 63 -4.75 -9.14 6.47
N PRO A 64 -5.39 -10.12 5.82
CA PRO A 64 -5.45 -11.47 6.36
C PRO A 64 -4.11 -12.19 6.24
N GLU A 65 -3.74 -12.96 7.27
CA GLU A 65 -2.48 -13.73 7.28
C GLU A 65 -2.39 -14.77 6.16
N CYS A 66 -3.53 -15.24 5.66
CA CYS A 66 -3.60 -16.19 4.55
C CYS A 66 -3.41 -15.55 3.17
N LEU A 67 -3.24 -14.23 3.10
CA LEU A 67 -3.05 -13.50 1.84
C LEU A 67 -1.76 -13.95 1.15
N GLN A 68 -1.88 -14.33 -0.12
CA GLN A 68 -0.76 -14.78 -0.96
C GLN A 68 -0.40 -13.77 -2.04
N GLU A 69 -1.38 -13.05 -2.56
CA GLU A 69 -1.20 -12.06 -3.60
C GLU A 69 -1.86 -10.73 -3.25
N LEU A 70 -1.10 -9.64 -3.32
CA LEU A 70 -1.61 -8.28 -3.17
C LEU A 70 -1.37 -7.48 -4.45
N ALA A 71 -2.44 -6.98 -5.07
CA ALA A 71 -2.33 -6.00 -6.14
C ALA A 71 -2.73 -4.62 -5.64
N MET A 72 -1.92 -3.61 -5.91
CA MET A 72 -2.23 -2.21 -5.67
C MET A 72 -2.45 -1.51 -7.01
N ARG A 73 -3.53 -0.73 -7.12
CA ARG A 73 -3.90 0.01 -8.33
C ARG A 73 -4.15 1.48 -8.01
N ASN A 74 -3.72 2.38 -8.89
CA ASN A 74 -3.91 3.83 -8.77
C ASN A 74 -3.27 4.43 -7.50
N CYS A 75 -2.19 3.84 -6.98
CA CYS A 75 -1.54 4.27 -5.73
C CYS A 75 -0.21 5.01 -5.96
N GLU A 76 -0.07 5.73 -7.07
CA GLU A 76 1.25 6.14 -7.60
C GLU A 76 2.18 6.86 -6.62
N ASP A 77 1.65 7.74 -5.77
CA ASP A 77 2.44 8.50 -4.79
C ASP A 77 2.52 7.84 -3.40
N THR A 78 1.60 6.94 -3.10
CA THR A 78 1.43 6.36 -1.75
C THR A 78 1.93 4.91 -1.66
N VAL A 79 2.21 4.28 -2.80
CA VAL A 79 2.56 2.86 -2.89
C VAL A 79 3.82 2.53 -2.09
N TYR A 80 4.87 3.36 -2.17
CA TYR A 80 6.14 3.08 -1.50
C TYR A 80 6.07 3.23 0.02
N ALA A 81 5.26 4.17 0.52
CA ALA A 81 5.00 4.30 1.95
C ALA A 81 4.31 3.05 2.51
N VAL A 82 3.30 2.54 1.80
CA VAL A 82 2.59 1.31 2.17
C VAL A 82 3.52 0.09 2.11
N LEU A 83 4.36 0.02 1.09
CA LEU A 83 5.33 -1.07 0.92
C LEU A 83 6.36 -1.11 2.05
N GLY A 84 6.86 0.04 2.51
CA GLY A 84 7.76 0.10 3.66
C GLY A 84 7.14 -0.53 4.90
N VAL A 85 5.91 -0.15 5.22
CA VAL A 85 5.16 -0.70 6.37
C VAL A 85 4.86 -2.20 6.18
N LEU A 86 4.51 -2.60 4.96
CA LEU A 86 4.24 -4.00 4.63
C LEU A 86 5.49 -4.87 4.85
N PHE A 87 6.65 -4.44 4.35
CA PHE A 87 7.91 -5.15 4.51
C PHE A 87 8.35 -5.22 5.98
N GLU A 88 8.18 -4.15 6.75
CA GLU A 88 8.39 -4.19 8.20
C GLU A 88 7.47 -5.21 8.88
N SER A 89 6.19 -5.28 8.50
CA SER A 89 5.23 -6.24 9.03
C SER A 89 5.65 -7.69 8.73
N ILE A 90 6.14 -7.94 7.52
CA ILE A 90 6.64 -9.26 7.09
C ILE A 90 7.89 -9.67 7.86
N ARG A 91 8.83 -8.74 8.07
CA ARG A 91 10.01 -8.98 8.93
C ARG A 91 9.64 -9.31 10.37
N LYS A 92 8.53 -8.77 10.88
CA LYS A 92 7.98 -9.08 12.20
C LYS A 92 7.22 -10.41 12.23
N GLY A 93 7.20 -11.16 11.13
CA GLY A 93 6.59 -12.48 11.04
C GLY A 93 5.09 -12.47 10.73
N LYS A 94 4.50 -11.32 10.36
CA LYS A 94 3.12 -11.26 9.85
C LYS A 94 3.10 -11.51 8.33
N LEU A 95 1.94 -11.87 7.76
CA LEU A 95 1.75 -12.00 6.30
C LEU A 95 2.78 -12.92 5.60
N GLN A 96 3.26 -13.97 6.27
CA GLN A 96 4.30 -14.87 5.74
C GLN A 96 3.87 -15.64 4.49
N ASN A 97 2.56 -15.73 4.24
CA ASN A 97 2.02 -16.36 3.04
C ASN A 97 2.08 -15.46 1.80
N LEU A 98 2.38 -14.16 1.97
CA LEU A 98 2.43 -13.21 0.87
C LEU A 98 3.66 -13.49 0.01
N THR A 99 3.44 -13.95 -1.22
CA THR A 99 4.50 -14.37 -2.15
C THR A 99 4.50 -13.57 -3.43
N ALA A 100 3.44 -12.81 -3.73
CA ALA A 100 3.38 -11.97 -4.92
C ALA A 100 2.77 -10.60 -4.64
N MET A 101 3.33 -9.59 -5.30
CA MET A 101 2.76 -8.26 -5.34
C MET A 101 2.67 -7.73 -6.77
N ARG A 102 1.59 -7.01 -7.05
CA ARG A 102 1.36 -6.33 -8.33
C ARG A 102 1.23 -4.84 -8.09
N LEU A 103 2.18 -4.06 -8.59
CA LEU A 103 2.25 -2.62 -8.36
C LEU A 103 1.88 -1.85 -9.63
N PRO A 104 1.21 -0.69 -9.53
CA PRO A 104 0.89 0.09 -10.70
C PRO A 104 2.19 0.63 -11.33
N ARG A 105 2.31 0.52 -12.64
CA ARG A 105 3.40 1.17 -13.39
C ARG A 105 3.00 2.63 -13.59
N ARG A 106 3.73 3.56 -12.98
CA ARG A 106 3.52 5.00 -13.24
C ARG A 106 3.76 5.28 -14.72
N ILE A 107 2.75 5.84 -15.40
CA ILE A 107 2.91 6.28 -16.80
C ILE A 107 3.93 7.42 -16.79
N GLY A 108 5.11 7.19 -17.40
CA GLY A 108 6.21 8.16 -17.46
C GLY A 108 7.37 7.93 -16.47
N MET A 109 7.24 7.06 -15.46
CA MET A 109 8.42 6.62 -14.69
C MET A 109 9.15 5.50 -15.43
N LYS A 110 10.45 5.72 -15.66
CA LYS A 110 11.35 4.62 -16.01
C LYS A 110 11.41 3.64 -14.83
N ILE A 111 11.45 2.35 -15.14
CA ILE A 111 11.55 1.26 -14.15
C ILE A 111 12.84 1.39 -13.29
N ASP A 112 13.77 2.23 -13.73
CA ASP A 112 15.09 2.44 -13.15
C ASP A 112 15.16 3.48 -12.04
N THR A 113 14.03 3.95 -11.49
CA THR A 113 14.09 4.79 -10.29
C THR A 113 14.61 3.97 -9.11
N LYS A 114 15.52 4.58 -8.33
CA LYS A 114 16.18 3.92 -7.18
C LYS A 114 15.18 3.26 -6.23
N GLU A 115 14.00 3.84 -6.07
CA GLU A 115 12.93 3.32 -5.19
C GLU A 115 12.24 2.09 -5.76
N ALA A 116 12.00 2.04 -7.08
CA ALA A 116 11.44 0.86 -7.73
C ALA A 116 12.42 -0.32 -7.63
N ILE A 117 13.69 -0.07 -7.90
CA ILE A 117 14.76 -1.08 -7.77
C ILE A 117 14.86 -1.56 -6.33
N ARG A 118 14.97 -0.64 -5.36
CA ARG A 118 15.06 -0.97 -3.93
C ARG A 118 13.85 -1.78 -3.47
N CYS A 119 12.64 -1.41 -3.90
CA CYS A 119 11.43 -2.16 -3.57
C CYS A 119 11.47 -3.58 -4.15
N ALA A 120 11.91 -3.75 -5.40
CA ALA A 120 12.00 -5.07 -6.02
C ALA A 120 13.04 -5.95 -5.33
N GLU A 121 14.19 -5.38 -4.96
CA GLU A 121 15.24 -6.08 -4.21
C GLU A 121 14.78 -6.47 -2.80
N GLU A 122 14.14 -5.55 -2.08
CA GLU A 122 13.61 -5.81 -0.74
C GLU A 122 12.51 -6.85 -0.75
N GLY A 123 11.57 -6.76 -1.71
CA GLY A 123 10.57 -7.79 -1.93
C GLY A 123 11.21 -9.15 -2.20
N LYS A 124 12.21 -9.21 -3.08
CA LYS A 124 12.94 -10.45 -3.39
C LYS A 124 13.64 -11.04 -2.16
N ALA A 125 14.27 -10.20 -1.33
CA ALA A 125 14.91 -10.63 -0.09
C ALA A 125 13.91 -11.23 0.92
N LEU A 126 12.65 -10.80 0.86
CA LEU A 126 11.55 -11.34 1.67
C LEU A 126 10.80 -12.51 0.98
N GLY A 127 11.28 -13.00 -0.16
CA GLY A 127 10.64 -14.09 -0.91
C GLY A 127 9.41 -13.66 -1.75
N ILE A 128 9.18 -12.35 -1.90
CA ILE A 128 8.02 -11.77 -2.58
C ILE A 128 8.39 -11.42 -4.02
N ARG A 129 7.58 -11.91 -4.97
CA ARG A 129 7.70 -11.57 -6.38
C ARG A 129 6.95 -10.26 -6.67
N VAL A 130 7.69 -9.17 -6.84
CA VAL A 130 7.14 -7.88 -7.25
C VAL A 130 7.00 -7.83 -8.77
N ARG A 131 5.79 -7.57 -9.28
CA ARG A 131 5.50 -7.37 -10.70
C ARG A 131 4.84 -6.01 -10.91
N TYR A 132 5.20 -5.31 -11.97
CA TYR A 132 4.52 -4.07 -12.36
C TYR A 132 3.38 -4.39 -13.32
N ILE A 133 2.21 -3.79 -13.09
CA ILE A 133 1.03 -3.88 -13.95
C ILE A 133 0.85 -2.57 -14.71
N LEU A 134 0.59 -2.69 -16.00
CA LEU A 134 0.22 -1.60 -16.92
C LEU A 134 -1.22 -1.15 -16.67
#